data_AF-E4Z4L2-F1
#
_entry.id   AF-E4Z4L2-F1
#
_cell.length_a   1.000
_cell.length_b   1.000
_cell.length_c   1.000
_cell.angle_alpha   90.00
_cell.angle_beta   90.00
_cell.angle_gamma   90.00
#
_symmetry.space_group_name_H-M   'P 1'
#
loop_
_entity.id
_entity.type
_entity.pdbx_description
1 polymer ?
#
loop_
_entity_poly.entity_id
_entity_poly.type
_entity_poly.pdbx_seq_one_letter_code
_entity_poly.pdbx_strand_id
1 'polypeptide(L)' 'MVTPSRARNYAEANTHRPREYWDYESHVVEWGNQDDYQLVRKLGRGKYSEVFEAINVTNNDKCVVKILKP' A
#
# COMPACT_ATOMS: atom_id res chain seq x y z
N MET A 1 36.40 -10.84 4.44
CA MET A 1 35.17 -11.50 3.94
C MET A 1 34.00 -10.99 4.77
N VAL A 2 32.88 -10.63 4.15
CA VAL A 2 31.68 -10.19 4.89
C VAL A 2 30.92 -11.44 5.33
N THR A 3 30.67 -11.58 6.63
CA THR A 3 29.85 -12.67 7.18
C THR A 3 28.37 -12.41 6.83
N PRO A 4 27.64 -13.37 6.26
CA PRO A 4 26.21 -13.21 6.03
C PRO A 4 25.47 -13.03 7.37
N SER A 5 24.46 -12.15 7.37
CA SER A 5 23.58 -11.90 8.52
C SER A 5 22.20 -12.49 8.24
N ARG A 6 21.54 -13.02 9.28
CA ARG A 6 20.18 -13.56 9.21
C ARG A 6 19.34 -12.94 10.32
N ALA A 7 18.07 -12.67 10.02
CA ALA A 7 17.14 -12.16 11.02
C ALA A 7 17.06 -13.14 12.21
N ARG A 8 17.12 -12.61 13.44
CA ARG A 8 17.02 -13.43 14.66
C ARG A 8 15.65 -14.10 14.81
N ASN A 9 14.61 -13.43 14.32
CA ASN A 9 13.22 -13.88 14.34
C ASN A 9 12.64 -13.79 12.92
N TYR A 10 11.68 -14.65 12.60
CA TYR A 10 10.95 -14.65 11.32
C TYR A 10 11.82 -14.81 10.06
N ALA A 11 13.03 -15.38 10.20
CA ALA A 11 13.98 -15.50 9.08
C ALA A 11 13.40 -16.23 7.86
N GLU A 12 12.54 -17.23 8.09
CA GLU A 12 11.91 -18.05 7.03
C GLU A 12 10.40 -17.80 6.94
N ALA A 13 9.91 -16.67 7.43
CA ALA A 13 8.47 -16.41 7.46
C ALA A 13 7.83 -16.49 6.07
N ASN A 14 8.52 -16.02 5.03
CA ASN A 14 8.02 -16.05 3.66
C ASN A 14 8.22 -17.43 3.00
N THR A 15 9.27 -18.16 3.36
CA THR A 15 9.59 -19.49 2.81
C THR A 15 8.49 -20.52 3.09
N HIS A 16 7.80 -20.39 4.23
CA HIS A 16 6.68 -21.26 4.61
C HIS A 16 5.31 -20.78 4.09
N ARG A 17 5.26 -19.68 3.35
CA ARG A 17 4.02 -19.15 2.75
C ARG A 17 3.93 -19.56 1.28
N PRO A 18 2.70 -19.68 0.74
CA PRO A 18 2.50 -19.82 -0.71
C PRO A 18 3.23 -18.72 -1.48
N ARG A 19 3.66 -19.02 -2.71
CA ARG A 19 4.44 -18.08 -3.55
C ARG A 19 3.75 -16.72 -3.75
N GLU A 20 2.43 -16.74 -3.96
CA GLU A 20 1.58 -15.54 -4.14
C GLU A 20 1.63 -14.55 -2.96
N TYR A 21 2.04 -15.00 -1.77
CA TYR A 21 2.15 -14.13 -0.59
C TYR A 21 3.26 -13.09 -0.72
N TRP A 22 4.37 -13.43 -1.38
CA TRP A 22 5.56 -12.59 -1.44
C TRP A 22 5.97 -12.23 -2.87
N ASP A 23 5.55 -12.99 -3.89
CA ASP A 23 5.78 -12.70 -5.31
C ASP A 23 4.80 -11.63 -5.79
N TYR A 24 4.98 -10.39 -5.31
CA TYR A 24 4.13 -9.26 -5.65
C TYR A 24 4.28 -8.81 -7.11
N GLU A 25 5.35 -9.21 -7.81
CA GLU A 25 5.54 -8.92 -9.24
C GLU A 25 4.53 -9.67 -10.11
N SER A 26 4.12 -10.86 -9.65
CA SER A 26 3.10 -11.67 -10.31
C SER A 26 1.67 -11.30 -9.89
N HIS A 27 1.50 -10.35 -8.97
CA HIS A 27 0.19 -9.97 -8.46
C HIS A 27 -0.59 -9.10 -9.46
N VAL A 28 -1.85 -9.45 -9.68
CA VAL A 28 -2.78 -8.68 -10.52
C VAL A 28 -3.62 -7.79 -9.62
N VAL A 29 -3.42 -6.47 -9.72
CA VAL A 29 -4.19 -5.48 -8.95
C VAL A 29 -5.55 -5.26 -9.60
N GLU A 30 -6.61 -5.44 -8.83
CA GLU A 30 -7.96 -5.00 -9.19
C GLU A 30 -8.14 -3.52 -8.83
N TRP A 31 -8.13 -2.66 -9.85
CA TRP A 31 -8.29 -1.22 -9.66
C TRP A 31 -9.78 -0.85 -9.52
N GLY A 32 -10.14 -0.21 -8.42
CA GLY A 32 -11.47 0.38 -8.22
C GLY A 32 -11.64 1.73 -8.94
N ASN A 33 -12.82 2.34 -8.79
CA ASN A 33 -13.11 3.66 -9.36
C ASN A 33 -12.71 4.78 -8.39
N GLN A 34 -11.89 5.73 -8.84
CA GLN A 34 -11.51 6.88 -8.01
C GLN A 34 -12.68 7.85 -7.79
N ASP A 35 -13.65 7.89 -8.69
CA ASP A 35 -14.82 8.78 -8.59
C ASP A 35 -15.73 8.45 -7.41
N ASP A 36 -15.56 7.27 -6.80
CA ASP A 36 -16.22 6.88 -5.55
C ASP A 36 -15.70 7.70 -4.34
N TYR A 37 -14.62 8.48 -4.51
CA TYR A 37 -13.97 9.23 -3.44
C TYR A 37 -13.82 10.71 -3.79
N GLN A 38 -14.39 11.57 -2.95
CA GLN A 38 -14.23 13.01 -3.06
C GLN A 38 -13.13 13.52 -2.11
N LEU A 39 -12.10 14.16 -2.65
CA LEU A 39 -11.03 14.76 -1.85
C LEU A 39 -11.56 16.02 -1.13
N VAL A 40 -11.31 16.09 0.18
CA VAL A 40 -11.72 17.22 1.03
C VAL A 40 -10.57 18.21 1.20
N ARG A 41 -9.43 17.74 1.70
CA ARG A 41 -8.24 18.58 1.90
C ARG A 41 -6.97 17.76 1.90
N LYS A 42 -5.86 18.41 1.53
CA LYS A 42 -4.53 17.82 1.61
C LYS A 42 -4.08 17.69 3.06
N LEU A 43 -3.60 16.51 3.43
CA LEU A 43 -3.03 16.21 4.74
C LEU A 43 -1.51 16.31 4.74
N GLY A 44 -0.86 15.95 3.64
CA GLY A 44 0.60 15.99 3.57
C GLY A 44 1.17 15.56 2.23
N ARG A 45 2.51 15.63 2.14
CA ARG A 45 3.30 15.23 0.96
C ARG A 45 4.54 14.49 1.41
N GLY A 46 4.76 13.31 0.84
CA GLY A 46 5.97 12.53 1.01
C GLY A 46 6.84 12.52 -0.25
N LYS A 47 7.95 11.77 -0.19
CA LYS A 47 8.81 11.52 -1.36
C LYS A 47 8.01 10.90 -2.50
N TYR A 48 7.29 9.82 -2.21
CA TYR A 48 6.60 8.97 -3.19
C TYR A 48 5.08 9.19 -3.29
N SER A 49 4.50 10.12 -2.52
CA SER A 49 3.03 10.28 -2.50
C SER A 49 2.54 11.66 -2.06
N GLU A 50 1.26 11.92 -2.34
CA GLU A 50 0.45 13.00 -1.74
C GLU A 50 -0.75 12.39 -1.03
N VAL A 51 -1.12 12.95 0.13
CA VAL A 51 -2.12 12.35 1.02
C VAL A 51 -3.23 13.35 1.31
N PHE A 52 -4.48 12.90 1.23
CA PHE A 52 -5.68 13.71 1.36
C PHE A 52 -6.68 13.06 2.33
N GLU A 53 -7.41 13.88 3.09
CA GLU A 53 -8.69 13.48 3.68
C GLU A 53 -9.71 13.43 2.54
N ALA A 54 -10.55 12.40 2.54
CA ALA A 54 -11.58 12.20 1.54
C ALA A 54 -12.87 11.65 2.18
N ILE A 55 -13.96 11.71 1.42
CA ILE A 55 -15.23 11.04 1.72
C ILE A 55 -15.47 9.99 0.65
N ASN A 56 -15.77 8.76 1.05
CA ASN A 56 -16.38 7.78 0.14
C ASN A 56 -17.83 8.20 -0.10
N VAL A 57 -18.18 8.58 -1.32
CA VAL A 57 -19.52 9.13 -1.63
C VAL A 57 -20.61 8.05 -1.68
N THR A 58 -20.25 6.77 -1.74
CA THR A 58 -21.23 5.67 -1.79
C THR A 58 -21.83 5.38 -0.43
N ASN A 59 -21.11 5.67 0.65
CA ASN A 59 -21.52 5.38 2.02
C ASN A 59 -21.32 6.55 3.01
N ASN A 60 -20.78 7.68 2.53
CA ASN A 60 -20.49 8.89 3.30
C ASN A 60 -19.44 8.73 4.40
N ASP A 61 -18.62 7.67 4.36
CA ASP A 61 -17.56 7.44 5.32
C ASP A 61 -16.32 8.31 5.04
N LYS A 62 -15.70 8.79 6.12
CA LYS A 62 -14.40 9.48 6.04
C LYS A 62 -13.29 8.47 5.79
N CYS A 63 -12.40 8.79 4.86
CA CYS A 63 -11.22 8.00 4.56
C CYS A 63 -9.99 8.87 4.24
N VAL A 64 -8.87 8.22 3.96
CA VAL A 64 -7.63 8.88 3.53
C VAL A 64 -7.23 8.32 2.17
N VAL A 65 -7.03 9.20 1.19
CA VAL A 65 -6.54 8.83 -0.14
C VAL A 65 -5.05 9.17 -0.23
N LYS A 66 -4.23 8.17 -0.56
CA LYS A 66 -2.79 8.32 -0.81
C LYS A 66 -2.53 8.15 -2.31
N ILE A 67 -2.31 9.25 -3.00
CA ILE A 67 -1.97 9.25 -4.42
C ILE A 67 -0.48 8.94 -4.57
N LEU A 68 -0.15 7.86 -5.29
CA LEU A 68 1.23 7.47 -5.58
C LEU A 68 1.77 8.31 -6.75
N LYS A 69 2.99 8.81 -6.60
CA LYS A 69 3.67 9.54 -7.68
C LYS A 69 4.27 8.58 -8.70
N PRO A 70 4.49 9.03 -9.95
CA PRO A 70 5.34 8.33 -10.91
C PRO A 70 6.76 8.10 -10.37
#